data_AF-A0A7V9TVU6-F1
#
_entry.id   AF-A0A7V9TVU6-F1
#
_cell.length_a   1.000
_cell.length_b   1.000
_cell.length_c   1.000
_cell.angle_alpha   90.00
_cell.angle_beta   90.00
_cell.angle_gamma   90.00
#
_symmetry.space_group_name_H-M   'P 1'
#
loop_
_entity.id
_entity.type
_entity.pdbx_description
1 polymer ?
#
loop_
_entity_poly.entity_id
_entity_poly.type
_entity_poly.pdbx_seq_one_letter_code
_entity_poly.pdbx_strand_id
1 'polypeptide(L)'
;MTNKRNRMLTFALLLTAAFCFRVSVARLLPNDEPGDGKIYAQMARNILEQHVYSHAAEPPYDPSLIRLPGYPLFLAGIYAAFGHGDNTAVRIAQALIDTASCALIALLAFYWEPNEKLKRRSAIAALALAAACPFSTIYVATILTETGTIFFVVAMCLTATLAFRAVDQRRAVLWWLATGIISGLAVLFRPDSGLFAAAIGITLVATTLMRSVDAPEPRPRKEFLLRFFRASFLGAVFSLAFCLVLVPWTIRNHRVFHLFQPLAPAHAEMPGEFVPRGYLAWLRTWIDDGRYIGPVLWALDEAPIKIADIPDRAFDSAEEKQRVAALFDKYNHPPDEQSHDSSNAQSQPPPSPVDNRAEADEQANANSNANDNSNDNSDEADSGNQNDEDNSNSNAEPDESDQDESSSTDQSPTQAVEMTPEIDAGFAQLAAERKARHPFRYFLWLPLKRGLSLWFDTHSQYYPFEGELLPLSDLDYDIHQQYWLPLFAGLTFVYTLLGVVGGWFLWSSGSFAARRWLLLAALMIFLRVGFFATLENPEPRYVVEVFPFLSVLGGIAITRIQTRQGI
;
A
#
# COMPACT_ATOMS: atom_id res chain seq x y z
N MET A 1 32.65 -31.46 -7.50
CA MET A 1 31.86 -30.61 -8.44
C MET A 1 30.37 -30.97 -8.48
N THR A 2 30.01 -32.26 -8.39
CA THR A 2 28.63 -32.79 -8.32
C THR A 2 27.74 -32.11 -7.28
N ASN A 3 28.22 -31.87 -6.06
CA ASN A 3 27.43 -31.22 -5.00
C ASN A 3 27.07 -29.74 -5.26
N LYS A 4 27.89 -28.99 -6.03
CA LYS A 4 27.58 -27.58 -6.36
C LYS A 4 26.54 -27.51 -7.47
N ARG A 5 26.69 -28.35 -8.50
CA ARG A 5 25.75 -28.48 -9.62
C ARG A 5 24.36 -28.89 -9.13
N ASN A 6 24.27 -29.93 -8.28
CA ASN A 6 22.99 -30.39 -7.75
C ASN A 6 22.26 -29.30 -6.95
N ARG A 7 22.99 -28.48 -6.20
CA ARG A 7 22.39 -27.36 -5.43
C ARG A 7 21.91 -26.22 -6.31
N MET A 8 22.67 -25.87 -7.35
CA MET A 8 22.22 -24.87 -8.33
C MET A 8 20.98 -25.35 -9.06
N LEU A 9 20.92 -26.65 -9.40
CA LEU A 9 19.72 -27.27 -9.95
C LEU A 9 18.54 -27.19 -8.97
N THR A 10 18.73 -27.46 -7.67
CA THR A 10 17.67 -27.30 -6.67
C THR A 10 17.15 -25.86 -6.61
N PHE A 11 18.03 -24.86 -6.60
CA PHE A 11 17.63 -23.45 -6.63
C PHE A 11 16.84 -23.10 -7.89
N ALA A 12 17.33 -23.52 -9.05
CA ALA A 12 16.65 -23.27 -10.32
C ALA A 12 15.27 -23.93 -10.35
N LEU A 13 15.17 -25.21 -9.95
CA LEU A 13 13.90 -25.94 -9.88
C LEU A 13 12.90 -25.26 -8.94
N LEU A 14 13.34 -24.82 -7.76
CA LEU A 14 12.45 -24.11 -6.82
C LEU A 14 12.00 -22.77 -7.36
N LEU A 15 12.88 -21.99 -8.01
CA LEU A 15 12.49 -20.72 -8.63
C LEU A 15 11.55 -20.93 -9.82
N THR A 16 11.78 -21.96 -10.64
CA THR A 16 10.87 -22.33 -11.73
C THR A 16 9.51 -22.76 -11.17
N ALA A 17 9.48 -23.59 -10.12
CA ALA A 17 8.23 -23.98 -9.47
C ALA A 17 7.51 -22.77 -8.87
N ALA A 18 8.24 -21.86 -8.21
CA ALA A 18 7.71 -20.62 -7.66
C ALA A 18 7.08 -19.73 -8.74
N PHE A 19 7.75 -19.61 -9.89
CA PHE A 19 7.27 -18.86 -11.05
C PHE A 19 6.03 -19.50 -11.65
N CYS A 20 6.06 -20.81 -11.90
CA CYS A 20 4.91 -21.55 -12.43
C CYS A 20 3.69 -21.41 -11.51
N PHE A 21 3.87 -21.55 -10.19
CA PHE A 21 2.79 -21.36 -9.22
C PHE A 21 2.18 -19.96 -9.28
N ARG A 22 3.01 -18.91 -9.31
CA ARG A 22 2.55 -17.51 -9.41
C ARG A 22 1.84 -17.22 -10.71
N VAL A 23 2.34 -17.73 -11.84
CA VAL A 23 1.68 -17.60 -13.14
C VAL A 23 0.35 -18.36 -13.14
N SER A 24 0.29 -19.55 -12.54
CA SER A 24 -0.97 -20.27 -12.38
C SER A 24 -1.99 -19.47 -11.56
N VAL A 25 -1.59 -18.88 -10.43
CA VAL A 25 -2.45 -18.01 -9.62
C VAL A 25 -2.90 -16.78 -10.42
N ALA A 26 -1.96 -16.10 -11.10
CA ALA A 26 -2.24 -14.95 -11.97
C ALA A 26 -3.29 -15.22 -13.05
N ARG A 27 -3.33 -16.46 -13.56
CA ARG A 27 -4.20 -16.86 -14.68
C ARG A 27 -5.51 -17.49 -14.22
N LEU A 28 -5.51 -18.20 -13.11
CA LEU A 28 -6.66 -18.95 -12.61
C LEU A 28 -7.50 -18.16 -11.60
N LEU A 29 -6.91 -17.19 -10.91
CA LEU A 29 -7.57 -16.38 -9.88
C LEU A 29 -7.46 -14.86 -10.17
N PRO A 30 -7.62 -14.38 -11.43
CA PRO A 30 -7.54 -12.96 -11.71
C PRO A 30 -8.61 -12.19 -10.92
N ASN A 31 -8.22 -11.10 -10.28
CA ASN A 31 -9.13 -10.26 -9.50
C ASN A 31 -8.92 -8.78 -9.83
N ASP A 32 -9.95 -8.15 -10.39
CA ASP A 32 -10.01 -6.71 -10.71
C ASP A 32 -11.03 -5.96 -9.83
N GLU A 33 -11.67 -6.64 -8.88
CA GLU A 33 -12.74 -6.07 -8.05
C GLU A 33 -12.29 -4.95 -7.10
N PRO A 34 -11.09 -4.98 -6.47
CA PRO A 34 -10.73 -3.97 -5.48
C PRO A 34 -10.80 -2.55 -6.03
N GLY A 35 -11.53 -1.67 -5.32
CA GLY A 35 -11.72 -0.27 -5.71
C GLY A 35 -10.41 0.50 -5.90
N ASP A 36 -9.41 0.26 -5.03
CA ASP A 36 -8.06 0.82 -5.18
C ASP A 36 -7.44 0.47 -6.55
N GLY A 37 -7.60 -0.79 -7.01
CA GLY A 37 -7.08 -1.28 -8.29
C GLY A 37 -7.71 -0.56 -9.48
N LYS A 38 -9.02 -0.32 -9.43
CA LYS A 38 -9.77 0.44 -10.45
C LYS A 38 -9.25 1.87 -10.54
N ILE A 39 -9.01 2.54 -9.40
CA ILE A 39 -8.44 3.89 -9.34
C ILE A 39 -7.03 3.92 -9.95
N TYR A 40 -6.17 2.96 -9.59
CA TYR A 40 -4.81 2.90 -10.15
C TYR A 40 -4.80 2.68 -11.66
N ALA A 41 -5.65 1.79 -12.17
CA ALA A 41 -5.80 1.53 -13.60
C ALA A 41 -6.33 2.76 -14.34
N GLN A 42 -7.31 3.49 -13.76
CA GLN A 42 -7.81 4.74 -14.32
C GLN A 42 -6.72 5.80 -14.41
N MET A 43 -5.93 6.00 -13.35
CA MET A 43 -4.80 6.91 -13.37
C MET A 43 -3.79 6.55 -14.45
N ALA A 44 -3.50 5.25 -14.62
CA ALA A 44 -2.57 4.77 -15.64
C ALA A 44 -3.07 5.06 -17.07
N ARG A 45 -4.36 4.84 -17.34
CA ARG A 45 -4.99 5.19 -18.64
C ARG A 45 -4.92 6.69 -18.90
N ASN A 46 -5.32 7.51 -17.92
CA ASN A 46 -5.30 8.97 -18.06
C ASN A 46 -3.89 9.54 -18.31
N ILE A 47 -2.84 8.92 -17.76
CA ILE A 47 -1.45 9.30 -18.05
C ILE A 47 -1.10 9.06 -19.53
N LEU A 48 -1.55 7.93 -20.09
CA LEU A 48 -1.23 7.54 -21.47
C LEU A 48 -2.07 8.30 -22.50
N GLU A 49 -3.37 8.43 -22.24
CA GLU A 49 -4.34 8.96 -23.21
C GLU A 49 -4.53 10.48 -23.07
N GLN A 50 -4.62 10.97 -21.84
CA GLN A 50 -4.95 12.37 -21.55
C GLN A 50 -3.72 13.19 -21.14
N HIS A 51 -2.57 12.54 -20.91
CA HIS A 51 -1.34 13.15 -20.42
C HIS A 51 -1.49 13.88 -19.07
N VAL A 52 -2.49 13.48 -18.27
CA VAL A 52 -2.75 14.04 -16.94
C VAL A 52 -2.77 12.92 -15.90
N TYR A 53 -2.11 13.17 -14.77
CA TYR A 53 -2.23 12.31 -13.59
C TYR A 53 -3.57 12.61 -12.88
N SER A 54 -4.64 11.93 -13.29
CA SER A 54 -6.01 12.12 -12.80
C SER A 54 -6.68 10.79 -12.51
N HIS A 55 -7.60 10.78 -11.53
CA HIS A 55 -8.45 9.62 -11.22
C HIS A 55 -9.87 9.76 -11.79
N ALA A 56 -10.19 10.88 -12.44
CA ALA A 56 -11.50 11.09 -13.03
C ALA A 56 -11.72 10.13 -14.21
N ALA A 57 -12.91 9.57 -14.29
CA ALA A 57 -13.33 8.73 -15.43
C ALA A 57 -13.71 9.57 -16.66
N GLU A 58 -14.07 10.84 -16.44
CA GLU A 58 -14.59 11.73 -17.48
C GLU A 58 -13.91 13.12 -17.45
N PRO A 59 -14.01 13.91 -18.55
CA PRO A 59 -13.53 15.28 -18.59
C PRO A 59 -14.13 16.15 -17.46
N PRO A 60 -13.37 17.10 -16.90
CA PRO A 60 -12.14 17.69 -17.44
C PRO A 60 -10.83 17.00 -17.00
N TYR A 61 -10.90 15.79 -16.42
CA TYR A 61 -9.71 15.03 -15.97
C TYR A 61 -8.80 15.79 -15.00
N ASP A 62 -9.39 16.41 -13.98
CA ASP A 62 -8.64 17.27 -13.05
C ASP A 62 -7.44 16.53 -12.41
N PRO A 63 -6.27 17.19 -12.29
CA PRO A 63 -5.10 16.59 -11.68
C PRO A 63 -5.40 16.08 -10.27
N SER A 64 -4.85 14.92 -9.92
CA SER A 64 -5.03 14.29 -8.61
C SER A 64 -3.72 14.16 -7.82
N LEU A 65 -3.80 14.08 -6.49
CA LEU A 65 -2.68 13.74 -5.61
C LEU A 65 -3.00 12.59 -4.63
N ILE A 66 -4.18 11.96 -4.74
CA ILE A 66 -4.75 11.03 -3.75
C ILE A 66 -4.01 9.68 -3.65
N ARG A 67 -3.22 9.35 -4.67
CA ARG A 67 -2.33 8.18 -4.71
C ARG A 67 -0.95 8.61 -5.18
N LEU A 68 0.08 7.95 -4.64
CA LEU A 68 1.45 8.15 -5.09
C LEU A 68 1.68 7.52 -6.48
N PRO A 69 2.60 8.08 -7.28
CA PRO A 69 2.70 7.78 -8.70
C PRO A 69 3.36 6.44 -9.02
N GLY A 70 3.99 5.75 -8.06
CA GLY A 70 4.82 4.58 -8.32
C GLY A 70 4.06 3.44 -8.99
N TYR A 71 2.93 3.03 -8.40
CA TYR A 71 2.12 1.93 -8.95
C TYR A 71 1.35 2.34 -10.22
N PRO A 72 0.69 3.52 -10.31
CA PRO A 72 0.10 4.00 -11.56
C PRO A 72 1.09 4.10 -12.73
N LEU A 73 2.33 4.58 -12.50
CA LEU A 73 3.36 4.64 -13.54
C LEU A 73 3.85 3.24 -13.95
N PHE A 74 3.90 2.30 -13.01
CA PHE A 74 4.17 0.90 -13.33
C PHE A 74 3.08 0.31 -14.24
N LEU A 75 1.81 0.52 -13.91
CA LEU A 75 0.68 0.10 -14.76
C LEU A 75 0.73 0.77 -16.13
N ALA A 76 0.95 2.09 -16.19
CA ALA A 76 1.05 2.84 -17.44
C ALA A 76 2.19 2.30 -18.33
N GLY A 77 3.34 1.94 -17.74
CA GLY A 77 4.44 1.33 -18.47
C GLY A 77 4.09 -0.04 -19.09
N ILE A 78 3.30 -0.86 -18.38
CA ILE A 78 2.82 -2.16 -18.90
C ILE A 78 1.77 -1.94 -19.99
N TYR A 79 0.78 -1.08 -19.75
CA TYR A 79 -0.27 -0.77 -20.73
C TYR A 79 0.30 -0.18 -22.03
N ALA A 80 1.33 0.67 -21.94
CA ALA A 80 2.01 1.20 -23.11
C ALA A 80 2.73 0.12 -23.94
N ALA A 81 3.21 -0.96 -23.31
CA ALA A 81 3.97 -2.01 -23.96
C ALA A 81 3.10 -3.16 -24.51
N PHE A 82 2.00 -3.50 -23.83
CA PHE A 82 1.19 -4.69 -24.12
C PHE A 82 -0.25 -4.39 -24.56
N GLY A 83 -0.72 -3.15 -24.40
CA GLY A 83 -2.08 -2.74 -24.76
C GLY A 83 -2.80 -2.06 -23.60
N HIS A 84 -3.65 -1.08 -23.91
CA HIS A 84 -4.40 -0.32 -22.91
C HIS A 84 -5.32 -1.25 -22.13
N GLY A 85 -5.18 -1.26 -20.79
CA GLY A 85 -6.01 -2.07 -19.91
C GLY A 85 -5.67 -3.57 -19.86
N ASP A 86 -4.54 -4.03 -20.43
CA ASP A 86 -4.14 -5.44 -20.33
C ASP A 86 -3.66 -5.80 -18.90
N ASN A 87 -4.63 -6.09 -18.03
CA ASN A 87 -4.38 -6.55 -16.67
C ASN A 87 -3.76 -7.95 -16.63
N THR A 88 -3.85 -8.75 -17.70
CA THR A 88 -3.15 -10.03 -17.75
C THR A 88 -1.65 -9.81 -17.81
N ALA A 89 -1.18 -8.89 -18.68
CA ALA A 89 0.23 -8.52 -18.74
C ALA A 89 0.74 -7.98 -17.40
N VAL A 90 -0.06 -7.17 -16.70
CA VAL A 90 0.28 -6.67 -15.36
C VAL A 90 0.48 -7.83 -14.39
N ARG A 91 -0.46 -8.77 -14.30
CA ARG A 91 -0.36 -9.93 -13.39
C ARG A 91 0.84 -10.82 -13.69
N ILE A 92 1.21 -10.99 -14.96
CA ILE A 92 2.43 -11.72 -15.33
C ILE A 92 3.69 -10.97 -14.91
N ALA A 93 3.72 -9.64 -15.08
CA ALA A 93 4.82 -8.82 -14.57
C ALA A 93 4.92 -8.91 -13.04
N GLN A 94 3.79 -8.86 -12.32
CA GLN A 94 3.75 -9.10 -10.87
C GLN A 94 4.25 -10.50 -10.50
N ALA A 95 3.92 -11.54 -11.27
CA ALA A 95 4.40 -12.90 -11.03
C ALA A 95 5.93 -13.00 -11.12
N LEU A 96 6.53 -12.30 -12.09
CA LEU A 96 7.98 -12.19 -12.23
C LEU A 96 8.60 -11.44 -11.04
N ILE A 97 8.00 -10.33 -10.63
CA ILE A 97 8.46 -9.52 -9.48
C ILE A 97 8.40 -10.34 -8.19
N ASP A 98 7.31 -11.04 -7.91
CA ASP A 98 7.18 -11.84 -6.69
C ASP A 98 8.09 -13.09 -6.70
N THR A 99 8.35 -13.66 -7.88
CA THR A 99 9.38 -14.70 -8.03
C THR A 99 10.78 -14.15 -7.72
N ALA A 100 11.08 -12.92 -8.16
CA ALA A 100 12.34 -12.26 -7.81
C ALA A 100 12.42 -12.01 -6.30
N SER A 101 11.31 -11.62 -5.65
CA SER A 101 11.22 -11.49 -4.19
C SER A 101 11.61 -12.79 -3.47
N CYS A 102 11.17 -13.95 -3.96
CA CYS A 102 11.58 -15.26 -3.41
C CYS A 102 13.10 -15.48 -3.47
N ALA A 103 13.75 -15.09 -4.56
CA ALA A 103 15.20 -15.16 -4.68
C ALA A 103 15.91 -14.21 -3.69
N LEU A 104 15.38 -13.00 -3.49
CA LEU A 104 15.92 -12.03 -2.53
C LEU A 104 15.76 -12.51 -1.08
N ILE A 105 14.63 -13.14 -0.74
CA ILE A 105 14.38 -13.78 0.56
C ILE A 105 15.43 -14.88 0.83
N ALA A 106 15.72 -15.71 -0.18
CA ALA A 106 16.75 -16.74 -0.06
C ALA A 106 18.14 -16.13 0.19
N LEU A 107 18.47 -15.02 -0.47
CA LEU A 107 19.73 -14.29 -0.26
C LEU A 107 19.81 -13.67 1.14
N LEU A 108 18.72 -13.11 1.67
CA LEU A 108 18.68 -12.63 3.04
C LEU A 108 18.98 -13.76 4.03
N ALA A 109 18.30 -14.91 3.90
CA ALA A 109 18.55 -16.07 4.75
C ALA A 109 20.00 -16.56 4.66
N PHE A 110 20.60 -16.53 3.46
CA PHE A 110 22.02 -16.83 3.26
C PHE A 110 22.94 -15.89 4.06
N TYR A 111 22.67 -14.58 4.04
CA TYR A 111 23.51 -13.58 4.71
C TYR A 111 23.28 -13.49 6.22
N TRP A 112 22.08 -13.84 6.68
CA TRP A 112 21.69 -13.76 8.08
C TRP A 112 22.08 -14.99 8.88
N GLU A 113 22.17 -16.17 8.25
CA GLU A 113 22.65 -17.39 8.90
C GLU A 113 24.14 -17.24 9.32
N PRO A 114 24.45 -17.25 10.64
CA PRO A 114 25.83 -17.06 11.09
C PRO A 114 26.70 -18.31 10.90
N ASN A 115 26.12 -19.51 10.74
CA ASN A 115 26.88 -20.73 10.50
C ASN A 115 27.13 -20.94 8.98
N GLU A 116 28.38 -20.77 8.56
CA GLU A 116 28.82 -20.93 7.16
C GLU A 116 28.38 -22.25 6.50
N LYS A 117 28.31 -23.34 7.28
CA LYS A 117 27.90 -24.65 6.75
C LYS A 117 26.40 -24.72 6.45
N LEU A 118 25.59 -23.91 7.14
CA LEU A 118 24.14 -23.92 7.04
C LEU A 118 23.59 -22.89 6.05
N LYS A 119 24.31 -21.80 5.77
CA LYS A 119 23.84 -20.69 4.93
C LYS A 119 23.08 -21.10 3.67
N ARG A 120 23.65 -22.02 2.90
CA ARG A 120 23.03 -22.50 1.65
C ARG A 120 21.76 -23.30 1.90
N ARG A 121 21.72 -24.10 2.96
CA ARG A 121 20.52 -24.85 3.35
C ARG A 121 19.44 -23.87 3.82
N SER A 122 19.81 -22.86 4.61
CA SER A 122 18.87 -21.87 5.13
C SER A 122 18.25 -21.06 4.00
N ALA A 123 19.06 -20.72 2.99
CA ALA A 123 18.60 -20.07 1.77
C ALA A 123 17.62 -20.94 0.95
N ILE A 124 17.90 -22.24 0.78
CA ILE A 124 16.99 -23.17 0.08
C ILE A 124 15.68 -23.33 0.86
N ALA A 125 15.75 -23.46 2.18
CA ALA A 125 14.56 -23.59 3.02
C ALA A 125 13.71 -22.30 3.01
N ALA A 126 14.34 -21.12 3.09
CA ALA A 126 13.64 -19.85 2.97
C ALA A 126 13.02 -19.65 1.58
N LEU A 127 13.72 -20.08 0.52
CA LEU A 127 13.17 -20.08 -0.84
C LEU A 127 11.93 -20.97 -0.94
N ALA A 128 11.98 -22.18 -0.38
CA ALA A 128 10.84 -23.09 -0.40
C ALA A 128 9.63 -22.51 0.36
N LEU A 129 9.86 -21.91 1.53
CA LEU A 129 8.81 -21.23 2.30
C LEU A 129 8.21 -20.04 1.54
N ALA A 130 9.04 -19.20 0.91
CA ALA A 130 8.55 -18.06 0.14
C ALA A 130 7.82 -18.50 -1.15
N ALA A 131 8.33 -19.53 -1.81
CA ALA A 131 7.75 -20.09 -3.03
C ALA A 131 6.34 -20.64 -2.79
N ALA A 132 6.12 -21.28 -1.62
CA ALA A 132 4.87 -21.92 -1.24
C ALA A 132 3.93 -21.03 -0.42
N CYS A 133 4.29 -19.77 -0.14
CA CYS A 133 3.50 -18.87 0.69
C CYS A 133 2.23 -18.41 -0.07
N PRO A 134 1.02 -18.82 0.34
CA PRO A 134 -0.21 -18.39 -0.33
C PRO A 134 -0.50 -16.90 -0.10
N PHE A 135 -0.21 -16.42 1.11
CA PHE A 135 -0.55 -15.07 1.58
C PHE A 135 0.06 -13.95 0.74
N SER A 136 1.30 -14.11 0.27
CA SER A 136 1.92 -13.14 -0.64
C SER A 136 1.56 -13.38 -2.11
N THR A 137 1.27 -14.62 -2.46
CA THR A 137 1.10 -15.03 -3.86
C THR A 137 -0.22 -14.55 -4.45
N ILE A 138 -1.30 -14.48 -3.67
CA ILE A 138 -2.62 -14.07 -4.19
C ILE A 138 -2.60 -12.67 -4.81
N TYR A 139 -1.81 -11.74 -4.24
CA TYR A 139 -1.65 -10.38 -4.76
C TYR A 139 -1.01 -10.31 -6.15
N VAL A 140 -0.38 -11.37 -6.62
CA VAL A 140 0.08 -11.43 -8.02
C VAL A 140 -1.10 -11.36 -8.99
N ALA A 141 -2.25 -11.92 -8.61
CA ALA A 141 -3.46 -11.94 -9.42
C ALA A 141 -4.36 -10.71 -9.24
N THR A 142 -4.05 -9.85 -8.26
CA THR A 142 -4.81 -8.65 -7.92
C THR A 142 -4.04 -7.39 -8.31
N ILE A 143 -4.71 -6.40 -8.88
CA ILE A 143 -4.08 -5.13 -9.31
C ILE A 143 -3.90 -4.19 -8.11
N LEU A 144 -2.93 -4.52 -7.24
CA LEU A 144 -2.62 -3.75 -6.04
C LEU A 144 -1.10 -3.62 -5.79
N THR A 145 -0.76 -2.82 -4.79
CA THR A 145 0.63 -2.40 -4.52
C THR A 145 1.47 -3.43 -3.75
N GLU A 146 0.86 -4.49 -3.19
CA GLU A 146 1.49 -5.44 -2.28
C GLU A 146 2.67 -6.16 -2.93
N THR A 147 2.53 -6.68 -4.16
CA THR A 147 3.63 -7.41 -4.84
C THR A 147 4.86 -6.52 -5.03
N GLY A 148 4.67 -5.27 -5.48
CA GLY A 148 5.75 -4.30 -5.61
C GLY A 148 6.35 -3.94 -4.26
N THR A 149 5.50 -3.75 -3.25
CA THR A 149 5.92 -3.42 -1.88
C THR A 149 6.79 -4.54 -1.28
N ILE A 150 6.36 -5.80 -1.37
CA ILE A 150 7.14 -6.97 -0.91
C ILE A 150 8.51 -6.99 -1.58
N PHE A 151 8.57 -6.80 -2.90
CA PHE A 151 9.83 -6.75 -3.63
C PHE A 151 10.76 -5.66 -3.10
N PHE A 152 10.27 -4.42 -3.01
CA PHE A 152 11.08 -3.30 -2.55
C PHE A 152 11.53 -3.46 -1.10
N VAL A 153 10.67 -3.99 -0.22
CA VAL A 153 10.96 -4.24 1.20
C VAL A 153 12.09 -5.26 1.37
N VAL A 154 12.03 -6.37 0.63
CA VAL A 154 13.10 -7.38 0.68
C VAL A 154 14.36 -6.84 0.02
N ALA A 155 14.26 -6.08 -1.07
CA ALA A 155 15.40 -5.46 -1.75
C ALA A 155 16.12 -4.40 -0.90
N MET A 156 15.37 -3.50 -0.22
CA MET A 156 15.96 -2.52 0.70
C MET A 156 16.59 -3.21 1.90
N CYS A 157 15.96 -4.29 2.42
CA CYS A 157 16.53 -5.05 3.52
C CYS A 157 17.82 -5.77 3.11
N LEU A 158 17.88 -6.31 1.88
CA LEU A 158 19.08 -6.96 1.35
C LEU A 158 20.21 -5.96 1.13
N THR A 159 19.93 -4.82 0.50
CA THR A 159 20.94 -3.77 0.28
C THR A 159 21.42 -3.17 1.60
N ALA A 160 20.54 -2.98 2.59
CA ALA A 160 20.93 -2.60 3.95
C ALA A 160 21.82 -3.67 4.59
N THR A 161 21.48 -4.96 4.46
CA THR A 161 22.30 -6.08 4.95
C THR A 161 23.70 -6.06 4.32
N LEU A 162 23.80 -5.81 3.02
CA LEU A 162 25.09 -5.66 2.32
C LEU A 162 25.86 -4.41 2.78
N ALA A 163 25.17 -3.29 3.02
CA ALA A 163 25.75 -2.06 3.55
C ALA A 163 26.36 -2.28 4.94
N PHE A 164 25.63 -2.97 5.82
CA PHE A 164 26.07 -3.34 7.16
C PHE A 164 27.24 -4.33 7.19
N ARG A 165 27.41 -5.10 6.12
CA ARG A 165 28.50 -6.07 5.94
C ARG A 165 29.69 -5.50 5.16
N ALA A 166 29.55 -4.32 4.55
CA ALA A 166 30.60 -3.72 3.74
C ALA A 166 31.84 -3.39 4.59
N VAL A 167 32.98 -3.93 4.18
CA VAL A 167 34.28 -3.65 4.83
C VAL A 167 34.78 -2.27 4.40
N ASP A 168 34.64 -1.97 3.10
CA ASP A 168 35.15 -0.74 2.49
C ASP A 168 34.13 0.40 2.55
N GLN A 169 34.59 1.63 2.85
CA GLN A 169 33.73 2.81 2.93
C GLN A 169 33.01 3.10 1.62
N ARG A 170 33.69 2.94 0.46
CA ARG A 170 33.07 3.15 -0.86
C ARG A 170 31.89 2.21 -1.08
N ARG A 171 32.06 0.92 -0.79
CA ARG A 171 30.99 -0.08 -0.91
C ARG A 171 29.85 0.20 0.07
N ALA A 172 30.16 0.60 1.30
CA ALA A 172 29.15 0.98 2.27
C ALA A 172 28.31 2.15 1.76
N VAL A 173 28.93 3.20 1.23
CA VAL A 173 28.23 4.36 0.64
C VAL A 173 27.35 3.93 -0.53
N LEU A 174 27.86 3.10 -1.46
CA LEU A 174 27.07 2.62 -2.60
C LEU A 174 25.84 1.81 -2.15
N TRP A 175 25.99 0.93 -1.16
CA TRP A 175 24.87 0.15 -0.66
C TRP A 175 23.87 0.99 0.14
N TRP A 176 24.33 1.98 0.92
CA TRP A 176 23.43 2.91 1.62
C TRP A 176 22.68 3.83 0.65
N LEU A 177 23.34 4.27 -0.43
CA LEU A 177 22.71 5.00 -1.53
C LEU A 177 21.62 4.14 -2.19
N ALA A 178 21.95 2.90 -2.55
CA ALA A 178 20.98 1.96 -3.13
C ALA A 178 19.82 1.69 -2.18
N THR A 179 20.10 1.49 -0.88
CA THR A 179 19.07 1.29 0.16
C THR A 179 18.12 2.48 0.21
N GLY A 180 18.65 3.71 0.18
CA GLY A 180 17.85 4.94 0.21
C GLY A 180 16.99 5.11 -1.04
N ILE A 181 17.56 4.90 -2.24
CA ILE A 181 16.81 4.96 -3.51
C ILE A 181 15.67 3.94 -3.53
N ILE A 182 15.95 2.67 -3.18
CA ILE A 182 14.95 1.60 -3.15
C ILE A 182 13.86 1.93 -2.13
N SER A 183 14.23 2.47 -0.96
CA SER A 183 13.27 2.89 0.06
C SER A 183 12.36 4.03 -0.43
N GLY A 184 12.90 5.00 -1.18
CA GLY A 184 12.13 6.07 -1.79
C GLY A 184 11.17 5.57 -2.87
N LEU A 185 11.62 4.63 -3.71
CA LEU A 185 10.78 3.98 -4.72
C LEU A 185 9.64 3.17 -4.08
N ALA A 186 9.94 2.47 -2.99
CA ALA A 186 8.93 1.76 -2.20
C ALA A 186 7.84 2.71 -1.69
N VAL A 187 8.23 3.87 -1.19
CA VAL A 187 7.30 4.91 -0.74
C VAL A 187 6.42 5.40 -1.89
N LEU A 188 6.98 5.61 -3.09
CA LEU A 188 6.17 6.01 -4.25
C LEU A 188 5.14 4.95 -4.68
N PHE A 189 5.39 3.67 -4.41
CA PHE A 189 4.38 2.62 -4.58
C PHE A 189 3.35 2.64 -3.45
N ARG A 190 3.83 2.77 -2.21
CA ARG A 190 2.99 2.68 -1.02
C ARG A 190 3.58 3.53 0.12
N PRO A 191 2.88 4.58 0.61
CA PRO A 191 3.46 5.58 1.52
C PRO A 191 3.94 4.99 2.85
N ASP A 192 3.23 4.00 3.38
CA ASP A 192 3.57 3.28 4.62
C ASP A 192 4.90 2.51 4.53
N SER A 193 5.47 2.33 3.33
CA SER A 193 6.82 1.78 3.15
C SER A 193 7.91 2.62 3.84
N GLY A 194 7.62 3.89 4.16
CA GLY A 194 8.50 4.75 4.95
C GLY A 194 8.80 4.18 6.35
N LEU A 195 7.92 3.33 6.90
CA LEU A 195 8.16 2.63 8.16
C LEU A 195 9.32 1.64 8.05
N PHE A 196 9.48 0.96 6.91
CA PHE A 196 10.63 0.07 6.68
C PHE A 196 11.93 0.85 6.55
N ALA A 197 11.90 2.01 5.89
CA ALA A 197 13.03 2.93 5.83
C ALA A 197 13.43 3.40 7.24
N ALA A 198 12.45 3.74 8.08
CA ALA A 198 12.65 4.09 9.48
C ALA A 198 13.25 2.92 10.29
N ALA A 199 12.75 1.69 10.10
CA ALA A 199 13.28 0.49 10.75
C ALA A 199 14.77 0.26 10.44
N ILE A 200 15.19 0.48 9.18
CA ILE A 200 16.60 0.41 8.76
C ILE A 200 17.43 1.51 9.44
N GLY A 201 16.93 2.76 9.45
CA GLY A 201 17.59 3.89 10.11
C GLY A 201 17.75 3.69 11.63
N ILE A 202 16.70 3.25 12.30
CA ILE A 202 16.72 2.90 13.73
C ILE A 202 17.73 1.77 13.97
N THR A 203 17.78 0.75 13.10
CA THR A 203 18.77 -0.32 13.22
C THR A 203 20.20 0.20 13.09
N LEU A 204 20.47 1.15 12.18
CA LEU A 204 21.79 1.77 12.04
C LEU A 204 22.21 2.50 13.31
N VAL A 205 21.31 3.28 13.91
CA VAL A 205 21.56 4.00 15.16
C VAL A 205 21.75 3.03 16.33
N ALA A 206 20.78 2.12 16.54
CA ALA A 206 20.79 1.17 17.65
C ALA A 206 22.02 0.26 17.63
N THR A 207 22.44 -0.22 16.45
CA THR A 207 23.62 -1.08 16.35
C THR A 207 24.93 -0.32 16.57
N THR A 208 24.96 0.98 16.27
CA THR A 208 26.09 1.85 16.62
C THR A 208 26.22 2.01 18.14
N LEU A 209 25.09 2.09 18.85
CA LEU A 209 25.03 2.19 20.32
C LEU A 209 25.27 0.84 21.02
N MET A 210 24.72 -0.27 20.52
CA MET A 210 24.88 -1.59 21.17
C MET A 210 26.32 -2.11 21.10
N ARG A 211 27.07 -1.79 20.03
CA ARG A 211 28.44 -2.27 19.82
C ARG A 211 29.47 -1.69 20.81
N SER A 212 29.10 -0.67 21.58
CA SER A 212 29.93 -0.18 22.68
C SER A 212 29.73 -0.97 23.97
N VAL A 213 28.60 -1.67 24.14
CA VAL A 213 28.22 -2.36 25.39
C VAL A 213 28.82 -3.78 25.47
N ASP A 214 28.92 -4.50 24.35
CA ASP A 214 29.46 -5.88 24.30
C ASP A 214 31.01 -5.96 24.30
N ALA A 215 31.73 -4.86 24.51
CA ALA A 215 33.20 -4.85 24.49
C ALA A 215 33.77 -5.05 25.92
N PRO A 216 34.69 -6.02 26.14
CA PRO A 216 35.23 -6.32 27.47
C PRO A 216 36.04 -5.20 28.13
N GLU A 217 36.50 -4.21 27.36
CA GLU A 217 37.26 -3.07 27.87
C GLU A 217 36.60 -1.72 27.56
N PRO A 218 36.65 -0.75 28.49
CA PRO A 218 36.18 0.61 28.25
C PRO A 218 37.00 1.25 27.13
N ARG A 219 36.45 1.25 25.91
CA ARG A 219 37.10 1.86 24.76
C ARG A 219 37.21 3.38 24.93
N PRO A 220 38.29 4.00 24.42
CA PRO A 220 38.47 5.45 24.50
C PRO A 220 37.33 6.16 23.76
N ARG A 221 36.83 7.26 24.36
CA ARG A 221 35.76 8.14 23.83
C ARG A 221 35.91 8.49 22.34
N LYS A 222 37.15 8.53 21.84
CA LYS A 222 37.51 8.78 20.42
C LYS A 222 36.97 7.72 19.46
N GLU A 223 36.99 6.43 19.82
CA GLU A 223 36.49 5.35 18.96
C GLU A 223 34.96 5.41 18.80
N PHE A 224 34.25 5.69 19.90
CA PHE A 224 32.81 5.87 19.86
C PHE A 224 32.43 7.06 18.97
N LEU A 225 33.13 8.19 19.13
CA LEU A 225 32.88 9.40 18.35
C LEU A 225 33.08 9.17 16.84
N LEU A 226 34.16 8.46 16.45
CA LEU A 226 34.43 8.13 15.05
C LEU A 226 33.34 7.22 14.45
N ARG A 227 32.85 6.24 15.23
CA ARG A 227 31.75 5.36 14.81
C ARG A 227 30.44 6.14 14.66
N PHE A 228 30.15 7.02 15.61
CA PHE A 228 28.98 7.88 15.55
C PHE A 228 29.01 8.76 14.30
N PHE A 229 30.11 9.48 14.05
CA PHE A 229 30.26 10.29 12.84
C PHE A 229 30.13 9.47 11.56
N ARG A 230 30.70 8.26 11.52
CA ARG A 230 30.54 7.35 10.38
C ARG A 230 29.08 6.92 10.19
N ALA A 231 28.40 6.54 11.25
CA ALA A 231 26.99 6.15 11.19
C ALA A 231 26.09 7.32 10.76
N SER A 232 26.33 8.52 11.30
CA SER A 232 25.62 9.75 10.91
C SER A 232 25.86 10.10 9.45
N PHE A 233 27.10 9.98 8.95
CA PHE A 233 27.41 10.19 7.55
C PHE A 233 26.68 9.19 6.64
N LEU A 234 26.73 7.90 6.96
CA LEU A 234 26.04 6.86 6.18
C LEU A 234 24.51 7.01 6.25
N GLY A 235 23.98 7.40 7.42
CA GLY A 235 22.56 7.74 7.61
C GLY A 235 22.15 8.96 6.79
N ALA A 236 23.02 9.97 6.67
CA ALA A 236 22.79 11.13 5.80
C ALA A 236 22.79 10.75 4.32
N VAL A 237 23.72 9.88 3.87
CA VAL A 237 23.72 9.34 2.49
C VAL A 237 22.42 8.61 2.19
N PHE A 238 22.00 7.71 3.08
CA PHE A 238 20.74 7.00 2.98
C PHE A 238 19.54 7.95 2.90
N SER A 239 19.46 8.92 3.82
CA SER A 239 18.33 9.87 3.91
C SER A 239 18.27 10.81 2.71
N LEU A 240 19.42 11.30 2.22
CA LEU A 240 19.48 12.15 1.03
C LEU A 240 19.01 11.38 -0.21
N ALA A 241 19.46 10.14 -0.37
CA ALA A 241 19.05 9.28 -1.48
C ALA A 241 17.56 8.96 -1.44
N PHE A 242 17.02 8.68 -0.25
CA PHE A 242 15.59 8.49 -0.02
C PHE A 242 14.78 9.74 -0.41
N CYS A 243 15.16 10.92 0.10
CA CYS A 243 14.46 12.16 -0.20
C CYS A 243 14.52 12.52 -1.69
N LEU A 244 15.67 12.30 -2.35
CA LEU A 244 15.86 12.62 -3.77
C LEU A 244 14.81 11.95 -4.67
N VAL A 245 14.39 10.73 -4.35
CA VAL A 245 13.36 10.01 -5.11
C VAL A 245 11.97 10.65 -4.98
N LEU A 246 11.67 11.28 -3.85
CA LEU A 246 10.38 11.93 -3.58
C LEU A 246 10.32 13.37 -4.14
N VAL A 247 11.47 13.97 -4.45
CA VAL A 247 11.56 15.36 -4.93
C VAL A 247 10.69 15.62 -6.18
N PRO A 248 10.73 14.81 -7.26
CA PRO A 248 9.94 15.10 -8.46
C PRO A 248 8.43 15.17 -8.19
N TRP A 249 7.91 14.23 -7.41
CA TRP A 249 6.50 14.21 -7.01
C TRP A 249 6.14 15.44 -6.16
N THR A 250 7.01 15.78 -5.20
CA THR A 250 6.83 16.96 -4.34
C THR A 250 6.82 18.26 -5.13
N ILE A 251 7.73 18.41 -6.11
CA ILE A 251 7.77 19.57 -7.01
C ILE A 251 6.49 19.67 -7.83
N ARG A 252 6.02 18.54 -8.40
CA ARG A 252 4.75 18.51 -9.15
C ARG A 252 3.60 18.98 -8.27
N ASN A 253 3.47 18.47 -7.04
CA ASN A 253 2.37 18.85 -6.16
C ASN A 253 2.42 20.32 -5.75
N HIS A 254 3.62 20.87 -5.53
CA HIS A 254 3.79 22.29 -5.27
C HIS A 254 3.41 23.17 -6.47
N ARG A 255 3.67 22.71 -7.70
CA ARG A 255 3.31 23.46 -8.92
C ARG A 255 1.82 23.39 -9.25
N VAL A 256 1.20 22.22 -9.07
CA VAL A 256 -0.18 21.97 -9.47
C VAL A 256 -1.18 22.37 -8.39
N PHE A 257 -0.87 22.11 -7.12
CA PHE A 257 -1.79 22.36 -6.00
C PHE A 257 -1.30 23.41 -5.02
N HIS A 258 -0.09 23.95 -5.21
CA HIS A 258 0.54 24.87 -4.24
C HIS A 258 0.74 24.27 -2.84
N LEU A 259 0.82 22.94 -2.74
CA LEU A 259 1.00 22.20 -1.50
C LEU A 259 2.36 21.49 -1.45
N PHE A 260 3.02 21.57 -0.28
CA PHE A 260 4.18 20.72 0.01
C PHE A 260 3.69 19.34 0.46
N GLN A 261 3.41 18.47 -0.53
CA GLN A 261 2.80 17.16 -0.31
C GLN A 261 3.71 16.05 -0.89
N PRO A 262 4.75 15.59 -0.17
CA PRO A 262 5.66 14.54 -0.64
C PRO A 262 5.07 13.12 -0.60
N LEU A 263 4.00 12.92 0.19
CA LEU A 263 3.30 11.64 0.37
C LEU A 263 1.84 11.77 -0.07
N ALA A 264 1.12 10.66 -0.25
CA ALA A 264 -0.33 10.74 -0.41
C ALA A 264 -1.01 11.26 0.87
N PRO A 265 -2.15 11.94 0.76
CA PRO A 265 -3.02 12.26 1.90
C PRO A 265 -3.50 11.01 2.64
N ALA A 266 -3.85 11.16 3.92
CA ALA A 266 -4.13 10.02 4.79
C ALA A 266 -5.46 9.32 4.48
N HIS A 267 -6.43 10.06 3.94
CA HIS A 267 -7.79 9.60 3.64
C HIS A 267 -8.10 9.70 2.15
N ALA A 268 -7.07 9.73 1.30
CA ALA A 268 -7.22 9.87 -0.15
C ALA A 268 -7.91 11.17 -0.59
N GLU A 269 -7.84 12.23 0.21
CA GLU A 269 -8.60 13.46 -0.03
C GLU A 269 -7.92 14.42 -1.01
N MET A 270 -8.71 15.16 -1.78
CA MET A 270 -8.27 16.30 -2.57
C MET A 270 -8.25 17.59 -1.74
N PRO A 271 -7.49 18.63 -2.14
CA PRO A 271 -7.45 19.90 -1.41
C PRO A 271 -8.83 20.54 -1.29
N GLY A 272 -9.29 20.77 -0.06
CA GLY A 272 -10.59 21.38 0.23
C GLY A 272 -11.73 20.38 0.41
N GLU A 273 -11.50 19.09 0.16
CA GLU A 273 -12.49 18.04 0.36
C GLU A 273 -12.78 17.80 1.86
N PHE A 274 -14.05 17.55 2.17
CA PHE A 274 -14.46 17.20 3.52
C PHE A 274 -14.01 15.78 3.85
N VAL A 275 -13.47 15.59 5.05
CA VAL A 275 -13.10 14.27 5.56
C VAL A 275 -13.77 14.09 6.92
N PRO A 276 -14.55 13.03 7.13
CA PRO A 276 -15.32 12.81 8.36
C PRO A 276 -14.42 12.27 9.49
N ARG A 277 -13.53 13.13 9.97
CA ARG A 277 -12.50 12.79 10.97
C ARG A 277 -13.09 12.44 12.32
N GLY A 278 -14.23 13.02 12.69
CA GLY A 278 -14.99 12.68 13.89
C GLY A 278 -15.55 11.26 13.85
N TYR A 279 -16.17 10.87 12.73
CA TYR A 279 -16.65 9.53 12.48
C TYR A 279 -15.52 8.50 12.53
N LEU A 280 -14.43 8.75 11.80
CA LEU A 280 -13.24 7.90 11.83
C LEU A 280 -12.63 7.81 13.23
N ALA A 281 -12.59 8.93 13.98
CA ALA A 281 -12.13 8.92 15.36
C ALA A 281 -13.03 8.09 16.28
N TRP A 282 -14.34 8.02 16.04
CA TRP A 282 -15.27 7.17 16.76
C TRP A 282 -15.07 5.69 16.41
N LEU A 283 -14.93 5.35 15.13
CA LEU A 283 -14.57 3.99 14.69
C LEU A 283 -13.27 3.49 15.34
N ARG A 284 -12.26 4.37 15.43
CA ARG A 284 -10.99 4.08 16.14
C ARG A 284 -11.18 3.71 17.61
N THR A 285 -12.33 3.92 18.23
CA THR A 285 -12.57 3.57 19.63
C THR A 285 -13.12 2.16 19.88
N TRP A 286 -13.52 1.43 18.82
CA TRP A 286 -14.16 0.13 19.01
C TRP A 286 -13.89 -0.91 17.91
N ILE A 287 -13.63 -0.52 16.66
CA ILE A 287 -13.28 -1.49 15.60
C ILE A 287 -12.00 -2.20 16.01
N ASP A 288 -12.00 -3.53 16.01
CA ASP A 288 -10.83 -4.37 16.31
C ASP A 288 -10.60 -5.51 15.32
N ASP A 289 -11.45 -5.62 14.30
CA ASP A 289 -11.57 -6.77 13.41
C ASP A 289 -12.06 -6.32 12.02
N GLY A 290 -11.60 -7.00 10.97
CA GLY A 290 -11.84 -6.66 9.58
C GLY A 290 -13.31 -6.74 9.16
N ARG A 291 -14.11 -7.61 9.81
CA ARG A 291 -15.53 -7.83 9.47
C ARG A 291 -16.40 -6.57 9.51
N TYR A 292 -16.01 -5.58 10.32
CA TYR A 292 -16.77 -4.34 10.48
C TYR A 292 -16.42 -3.31 9.41
N ILE A 293 -15.28 -3.45 8.72
CA ILE A 293 -14.78 -2.44 7.78
C ILE A 293 -15.76 -2.25 6.62
N GLY A 294 -16.21 -3.32 5.98
CA GLY A 294 -17.17 -3.22 4.87
C GLY A 294 -18.46 -2.47 5.27
N PRO A 295 -19.21 -2.96 6.27
CA PRO A 295 -20.51 -2.37 6.62
C PRO A 295 -20.47 -0.96 7.22
N VAL A 296 -19.37 -0.55 7.87
CA VAL A 296 -19.34 0.74 8.60
C VAL A 296 -18.32 1.74 8.08
N LEU A 297 -17.31 1.32 7.32
CA LEU A 297 -16.29 2.21 6.77
C LEU A 297 -16.40 2.32 5.26
N TRP A 298 -16.51 1.21 4.53
CA TRP A 298 -16.64 1.25 3.07
C TRP A 298 -18.02 1.71 2.61
N ALA A 299 -19.08 1.36 3.34
CA ALA A 299 -20.43 1.84 3.05
C ALA A 299 -20.64 3.34 3.32
N LEU A 300 -19.65 4.04 3.90
CA LEU A 300 -19.78 5.46 4.23
C LEU A 300 -19.93 6.28 2.95
N ASP A 301 -20.97 7.11 2.93
CA ASP A 301 -21.43 7.93 1.80
C ASP A 301 -21.82 7.13 0.53
N GLU A 302 -21.90 5.79 0.63
CA GLU A 302 -22.35 4.90 -0.45
C GLU A 302 -23.72 4.24 -0.14
N ALA A 303 -23.96 3.88 1.13
CA ALA A 303 -25.17 3.17 1.53
C ALA A 303 -25.58 3.47 2.99
N PRO A 304 -26.88 3.25 3.35
CA PRO A 304 -27.34 3.42 4.72
C PRO A 304 -26.60 2.53 5.73
N ILE A 305 -26.10 3.15 6.80
CA ILE A 305 -25.43 2.43 7.89
C ILE A 305 -26.47 2.06 8.95
N LYS A 306 -26.65 0.77 9.20
CA LYS A 306 -27.63 0.26 10.17
C LYS A 306 -26.96 0.04 11.52
N ILE A 307 -27.60 0.54 12.58
CA ILE A 307 -27.12 0.32 13.94
C ILE A 307 -27.11 -1.16 14.36
N ALA A 308 -27.90 -2.00 13.68
CA ALA A 308 -27.94 -3.44 13.92
C ALA A 308 -26.66 -4.17 13.49
N ASP A 309 -25.90 -3.60 12.54
CA ASP A 309 -24.64 -4.17 12.04
C ASP A 309 -23.46 -3.84 12.97
N ILE A 310 -23.70 -2.99 13.98
CA ILE A 310 -22.69 -2.54 14.94
C ILE A 310 -22.84 -3.34 16.24
N PRO A 311 -21.75 -3.95 16.76
CA PRO A 311 -21.84 -4.82 17.92
C PRO A 311 -22.08 -3.99 19.18
N ASP A 312 -22.77 -4.54 20.19
CA ASP A 312 -23.10 -3.82 21.42
C ASP A 312 -21.88 -3.24 22.15
N ARG A 313 -20.71 -3.89 22.03
CA ARG A 313 -19.43 -3.41 22.58
C ARG A 313 -18.95 -2.07 21.99
N ALA A 314 -19.52 -1.65 20.86
CA ALA A 314 -19.22 -0.36 20.24
C ALA A 314 -19.78 0.83 21.04
N PHE A 315 -20.68 0.58 22.00
CA PHE A 315 -21.31 1.59 22.84
C PHE A 315 -20.95 1.35 24.31
N ASP A 316 -20.62 2.40 25.08
CA ASP A 316 -20.33 2.24 26.52
C ASP A 316 -21.60 2.31 27.38
N SER A 317 -22.70 2.85 26.85
CA SER A 317 -23.99 2.94 27.53
C SER A 317 -25.17 2.97 26.55
N ALA A 318 -26.38 2.77 27.08
CA ALA A 318 -27.61 2.84 26.28
C ALA A 318 -27.86 4.26 25.73
N GLU A 319 -27.51 5.30 26.50
CA GLU A 319 -27.60 6.70 26.09
C GLU A 319 -26.64 7.01 24.94
N GLU A 320 -25.44 6.43 24.98
CA GLU A 320 -24.49 6.55 23.88
C GLU A 320 -25.03 5.89 22.61
N LYS A 321 -25.60 4.68 22.72
CA LYS A 321 -26.22 3.98 21.60
C LYS A 321 -27.36 4.80 20.97
N GLN A 322 -28.18 5.45 21.79
CA GLN A 322 -29.25 6.35 21.32
C GLN A 322 -28.69 7.59 20.59
N ARG A 323 -27.60 8.18 21.09
CA ARG A 323 -26.94 9.32 20.41
C ARG A 323 -26.37 8.90 19.05
N VAL A 324 -25.72 7.74 18.97
CA VAL A 324 -25.24 7.20 17.70
C VAL A 324 -26.40 6.91 16.74
N ALA A 325 -27.49 6.31 17.23
CA ALA A 325 -28.70 6.09 16.43
C ALA A 325 -29.25 7.39 15.85
N ALA A 326 -29.32 8.46 16.65
CA ALA A 326 -29.79 9.76 16.19
C ALA A 326 -28.85 10.42 15.16
N LEU A 327 -27.54 10.16 15.22
CA LEU A 327 -26.60 10.61 14.19
C LEU A 327 -26.78 9.82 12.88
N PHE A 328 -26.93 8.49 12.97
CA PHE A 328 -27.19 7.67 11.79
C PHE A 328 -28.55 7.94 11.17
N ASP A 329 -29.57 8.28 11.96
CA ASP A 329 -30.88 8.66 11.44
C ASP A 329 -30.79 9.92 10.56
N LYS A 330 -30.01 10.91 10.99
CA LYS A 330 -29.73 12.12 10.19
C LYS A 330 -28.90 11.81 8.94
N TYR A 331 -27.90 10.93 9.08
CA TYR A 331 -27.04 10.51 7.98
C TYR A 331 -27.81 9.72 6.90
N ASN A 332 -28.70 8.82 7.32
CA ASN A 332 -29.50 7.97 6.43
C ASN A 332 -30.70 8.73 5.83
N HIS A 333 -31.12 9.84 6.43
CA HIS A 333 -32.22 10.67 5.94
C HIS A 333 -31.75 12.13 5.81
N PRO A 334 -30.84 12.41 4.85
CA PRO A 334 -30.44 13.77 4.57
C PRO A 334 -31.67 14.60 4.15
N PRO A 335 -31.72 15.91 4.45
CA PRO A 335 -32.84 16.74 4.03
C PRO A 335 -32.96 16.71 2.50
N ASP A 336 -34.17 16.50 1.97
CA ASP A 336 -34.40 16.58 0.52
C ASP A 336 -33.94 17.95 -0.01
N GLU A 337 -33.05 17.97 -1.01
CA GLU A 337 -32.65 19.20 -1.74
C GLU A 337 -33.79 19.82 -2.58
N GLN A 338 -35.05 19.44 -2.36
CA GLN A 338 -36.23 20.06 -2.98
C GLN A 338 -36.91 21.07 -2.06
N SER A 339 -36.17 22.09 -1.64
CA SER A 339 -36.76 23.38 -1.25
C SER A 339 -35.81 24.57 -1.45
N HIS A 340 -35.02 24.58 -2.52
CA HIS A 340 -34.50 25.86 -3.06
C HIS A 340 -35.58 26.51 -3.93
N ASP A 341 -36.65 26.93 -3.27
CA ASP A 341 -37.63 27.83 -3.84
C ASP A 341 -37.01 29.23 -3.87
N SER A 342 -36.60 29.65 -5.07
CA SER A 342 -36.87 30.98 -5.62
C SER A 342 -36.87 32.17 -4.64
N SER A 343 -35.75 32.51 -4.01
CA SER A 343 -35.58 33.85 -3.45
C SER A 343 -34.17 34.41 -3.68
N ASN A 344 -34.10 35.34 -4.64
CA ASN A 344 -33.00 36.25 -4.94
C ASN A 344 -32.04 36.53 -3.76
N ALA A 345 -30.79 36.10 -3.92
CA ALA A 345 -29.63 36.82 -3.37
C ALA A 345 -28.53 36.79 -4.45
N GLN A 346 -28.38 37.91 -5.16
CA GLN A 346 -27.25 38.15 -6.05
C GLN A 346 -25.95 38.17 -5.25
N SER A 347 -25.19 37.08 -5.35
CA SER A 347 -23.80 37.03 -4.89
C SER A 347 -22.91 37.68 -5.95
N GLN A 348 -22.49 38.93 -5.70
CA GLN A 348 -21.47 39.60 -6.51
C GLN A 348 -20.14 38.82 -6.48
N PRO A 349 -19.37 38.80 -7.58
CA PRO A 349 -18.03 38.22 -7.58
C PRO A 349 -17.05 39.09 -6.77
N PRO A 350 -16.01 38.49 -6.15
CA PRO A 350 -15.06 39.21 -5.30
C PRO A 350 -14.21 40.21 -6.13
N PRO A 351 -13.81 41.36 -5.56
CA PRO A 351 -13.00 42.34 -6.27
C PRO A 351 -11.56 41.84 -6.43
N SER A 352 -11.01 41.97 -7.65
CA SER A 352 -9.60 41.76 -7.96
C SER A 352 -8.70 42.73 -7.16
N PRO A 353 -7.45 42.35 -6.83
CA PRO A 353 -6.56 43.20 -6.06
C PRO A 353 -6.11 44.42 -6.87
N VAL A 354 -6.27 45.61 -6.29
CA VAL A 354 -5.76 46.88 -6.80
C VAL A 354 -4.27 46.97 -6.53
N ASP A 355 -3.48 47.01 -7.61
CA ASP A 355 -2.04 47.27 -7.57
C ASP A 355 -1.80 48.78 -7.46
N ASN A 356 -1.29 49.23 -6.32
CA ASN A 356 -0.90 50.63 -6.07
C ASN A 356 0.63 50.74 -6.08
N ARG A 357 1.20 51.10 -7.23
CA ARG A 357 2.48 51.82 -7.29
C ARG A 357 2.43 52.90 -8.37
N ALA A 358 2.49 54.14 -7.90
CA ALA A 358 2.55 55.36 -8.69
C ALA A 358 3.98 55.66 -9.17
N GLU A 359 4.02 56.25 -10.37
CA GLU A 359 4.90 57.33 -10.86
C GLU A 359 6.43 57.09 -10.95
N ALA A 360 6.95 57.10 -12.19
CA ALA A 360 7.68 58.26 -12.73
C ALA A 360 8.14 58.05 -14.19
N ASP A 361 7.84 59.06 -15.00
CA ASP A 361 8.63 59.68 -16.09
C ASP A 361 8.93 59.01 -17.45
N GLU A 362 8.45 59.76 -18.46
CA GLU A 362 9.11 60.24 -19.68
C GLU A 362 9.38 59.33 -20.90
N GLN A 363 8.63 59.70 -21.95
CA GLN A 363 9.09 60.00 -23.32
C GLN A 363 9.52 58.87 -24.28
N ALA A 364 8.74 58.85 -25.37
CA ALA A 364 9.18 58.84 -26.78
C ALA A 364 9.07 57.55 -27.60
N ASN A 365 8.59 57.79 -28.83
CA ASN A 365 8.67 57.04 -30.08
C ASN A 365 7.67 55.92 -30.40
N ALA A 366 6.60 56.33 -31.09
CA ALA A 366 6.41 56.24 -32.55
C ALA A 366 6.57 54.89 -33.29
N ASN A 367 5.64 54.70 -34.23
CA ASN A 367 5.55 53.75 -35.35
C ASN A 367 5.11 52.31 -35.02
N SER A 368 4.28 51.62 -35.79
CA SER A 368 3.50 51.94 -37.00
C SER A 368 2.75 50.66 -37.43
N ASN A 369 1.68 50.84 -38.22
CA ASN A 369 0.95 49.89 -39.08
C ASN A 369 -0.13 49.03 -38.39
N ALA A 370 -1.43 49.34 -38.52
CA ALA A 370 -2.30 49.44 -39.71
C ALA A 370 -2.59 48.07 -40.33
N ASN A 371 -3.82 47.57 -40.14
CA ASN A 371 -4.90 47.48 -41.15
C ASN A 371 -4.81 46.16 -41.94
N ASP A 372 -5.89 45.50 -42.34
CA ASP A 372 -7.34 45.65 -42.22
C ASP A 372 -7.92 44.38 -42.87
N ASN A 373 -9.17 44.03 -42.51
CA ASN A 373 -10.18 43.40 -43.38
C ASN A 373 -9.89 42.02 -44.03
N SER A 374 -10.88 41.21 -44.39
CA SER A 374 -12.31 41.06 -44.11
C SER A 374 -12.75 39.84 -44.94
N ASN A 375 -13.84 39.18 -44.53
CA ASN A 375 -14.86 38.56 -45.39
C ASN A 375 -14.46 37.46 -46.39
N ASP A 376 -15.33 36.57 -46.84
CA ASP A 376 -16.62 36.02 -46.42
C ASP A 376 -16.92 34.94 -47.48
N ASN A 377 -17.46 33.80 -47.05
CA ASN A 377 -18.39 32.89 -47.74
C ASN A 377 -18.22 32.33 -49.18
N SER A 378 -18.82 31.13 -49.29
CA SER A 378 -19.48 30.49 -50.45
C SER A 378 -18.59 29.84 -51.52
N ASP A 379 -18.98 28.79 -52.24
CA ASP A 379 -19.95 27.69 -52.10
C ASP A 379 -19.66 26.78 -53.33
N GLU A 380 -20.14 25.53 -53.27
CA GLU A 380 -20.51 24.65 -54.42
C GLU A 380 -19.40 24.17 -55.39
N ALA A 381 -19.04 22.87 -55.35
CA ALA A 381 -19.68 21.72 -56.01
C ALA A 381 -19.34 21.58 -57.51
N ASP A 382 -18.63 20.48 -57.88
CA ASP A 382 -18.96 19.68 -59.07
C ASP A 382 -18.28 18.29 -59.04
N SER A 383 -18.87 17.43 -59.85
CA SER A 383 -19.09 15.99 -59.84
C SER A 383 -18.16 15.16 -60.75
N GLY A 384 -18.31 13.82 -60.67
CA GLY A 384 -17.89 12.84 -61.68
C GLY A 384 -16.95 11.74 -61.15
N ASN A 385 -17.41 10.62 -60.57
CA ASN A 385 -17.98 9.40 -61.19
C ASN A 385 -16.99 8.79 -62.22
N GLN A 386 -16.48 7.55 -62.11
CA GLN A 386 -17.21 6.27 -62.18
C GLN A 386 -16.30 5.04 -61.95
N ASN A 387 -16.90 3.99 -61.38
CA ASN A 387 -16.75 2.54 -61.67
C ASN A 387 -15.48 1.80 -61.19
N ASP A 388 -15.51 0.56 -60.69
CA ASP A 388 -16.56 -0.42 -60.38
C ASP A 388 -15.95 -1.54 -59.50
N GLU A 389 -16.81 -2.07 -58.63
CA GLU A 389 -16.96 -3.48 -58.22
C GLU A 389 -15.95 -4.24 -57.33
N ASP A 390 -16.56 -4.73 -56.24
CA ASP A 390 -16.45 -6.06 -55.63
C ASP A 390 -15.77 -6.28 -54.27
N ASN A 391 -16.60 -6.07 -53.25
CA ASN A 391 -17.19 -7.11 -52.39
C ASN A 391 -16.40 -7.71 -51.21
N SER A 392 -16.99 -7.47 -50.03
CA SER A 392 -17.27 -8.42 -48.93
C SER A 392 -16.52 -8.30 -47.58
N ASN A 393 -17.34 -8.02 -46.57
CA ASN A 393 -17.28 -8.34 -45.15
C ASN A 393 -16.28 -7.65 -44.21
N SER A 394 -16.71 -6.48 -43.73
CA SER A 394 -16.49 -6.02 -42.36
C SER A 394 -17.83 -6.08 -41.59
N ASN A 395 -18.00 -7.06 -40.71
CA ASN A 395 -19.01 -6.95 -39.66
C ASN A 395 -18.41 -6.12 -38.53
N ALA A 396 -18.80 -4.85 -38.51
CA ALA A 396 -18.83 -4.04 -37.31
C ALA A 396 -20.05 -4.46 -36.49
N GLU A 397 -19.84 -4.77 -35.23
CA GLU A 397 -20.91 -4.83 -34.23
C GLU A 397 -20.58 -3.84 -33.11
N PRO A 398 -21.63 -3.32 -32.44
CA PRO A 398 -21.67 -1.95 -31.95
C PRO A 398 -21.32 -1.83 -30.47
N ASP A 399 -21.10 -0.59 -30.05
CA ASP A 399 -21.20 -0.14 -28.66
C ASP A 399 -22.44 -0.74 -27.98
N GLU A 400 -22.22 -1.66 -27.04
CA GLU A 400 -23.20 -2.04 -26.04
C GLU A 400 -22.70 -1.54 -24.68
N SER A 401 -23.29 -0.41 -24.28
CA SER A 401 -23.59 -0.10 -22.91
C SER A 401 -24.43 -1.22 -22.29
N ASP A 402 -23.86 -2.00 -21.38
CA ASP A 402 -24.60 -2.89 -20.47
C ASP A 402 -23.93 -2.81 -19.10
N GLN A 403 -24.57 -2.13 -18.14
CA GLN A 403 -25.62 -2.66 -17.27
C GLN A 403 -25.03 -3.56 -16.18
N ASP A 404 -24.98 -2.94 -15.01
CA ASP A 404 -25.07 -3.59 -13.70
C ASP A 404 -26.11 -4.72 -13.71
N GLU A 405 -25.70 -5.89 -13.23
CA GLU A 405 -26.46 -6.98 -12.59
C GLU A 405 -25.68 -8.30 -12.82
N SER A 406 -25.40 -9.21 -11.87
CA SER A 406 -25.89 -9.54 -10.53
C SER A 406 -24.90 -10.59 -9.95
N SER A 407 -24.77 -10.89 -8.65
CA SER A 407 -25.78 -11.23 -7.63
C SER A 407 -25.07 -11.30 -6.25
N SER A 408 -25.63 -10.87 -5.11
CA SER A 408 -27.03 -10.81 -4.71
C SER A 408 -27.29 -9.74 -3.65
N THR A 409 -28.09 -8.71 -3.97
CA THR A 409 -29.06 -8.08 -3.06
C THR A 409 -29.99 -7.14 -3.86
N ASP A 410 -31.27 -7.10 -3.50
CA ASP A 410 -32.33 -6.24 -4.03
C ASP A 410 -31.85 -4.83 -4.47
N GLN A 411 -32.08 -4.46 -5.74
CA GLN A 411 -32.05 -3.06 -6.16
C GLN A 411 -33.30 -2.34 -5.61
N SER A 412 -33.19 -1.93 -4.35
CA SER A 412 -33.94 -0.78 -3.84
C SER A 412 -33.28 0.50 -4.40
N PRO A 413 -34.03 1.59 -4.67
CA PRO A 413 -33.40 2.86 -5.05
C PRO A 413 -32.35 3.22 -4.00
N THR A 414 -31.14 3.57 -4.44
CA THR A 414 -30.04 3.98 -3.56
C THR A 414 -30.54 5.16 -2.72
N GLN A 415 -30.85 4.88 -1.46
CA GLN A 415 -31.26 5.89 -0.49
C GLN A 415 -30.14 6.90 -0.39
N ALA A 416 -30.47 8.19 -0.59
CA ALA A 416 -29.50 9.26 -0.42
C ALA A 416 -28.97 9.24 1.02
N VAL A 417 -27.65 9.25 1.18
CA VAL A 417 -26.95 9.27 2.46
C VAL A 417 -25.83 10.30 2.39
N GLU A 418 -25.59 11.02 3.48
CA GLU A 418 -24.55 12.07 3.47
C GLU A 418 -23.99 12.35 4.87
N MET A 419 -22.66 12.26 5.00
CA MET A 419 -21.93 12.64 6.21
C MET A 419 -21.65 14.15 6.23
N THR A 420 -22.47 14.91 6.97
CA THR A 420 -22.28 16.37 7.12
C THR A 420 -21.27 16.73 8.22
N PRO A 421 -20.69 17.95 8.21
CA PRO A 421 -19.81 18.44 9.28
C PRO A 421 -20.46 18.41 10.68
N GLU A 422 -21.77 18.64 10.78
CA GLU A 422 -22.52 18.60 12.03
C GLU A 422 -22.63 17.17 12.57
N ILE A 423 -22.89 16.20 11.69
CA ILE A 423 -22.94 14.79 12.06
C ILE A 423 -21.55 14.33 12.52
N ASP A 424 -20.51 14.68 11.75
CA ASP A 424 -19.11 14.36 12.07
C ASP A 424 -18.67 14.94 13.43
N ALA A 425 -19.04 16.19 13.72
CA ALA A 425 -18.78 16.81 15.01
C ALA A 425 -19.44 16.04 16.18
N GLY A 426 -20.63 15.48 15.95
CA GLY A 426 -21.30 14.59 16.91
C GLY A 426 -20.49 13.33 17.20
N PHE A 427 -19.96 12.68 16.17
CA PHE A 427 -19.07 11.52 16.33
C PHE A 427 -17.73 11.89 16.98
N ALA A 428 -17.17 13.06 16.66
CA ALA A 428 -15.95 13.55 17.29
C ALA A 428 -16.13 13.70 18.81
N GLN A 429 -17.28 14.23 19.25
CA GLN A 429 -17.61 14.34 20.67
C GLN A 429 -17.71 12.97 21.34
N LEU A 430 -18.43 12.02 20.72
CA LEU A 430 -18.54 10.64 21.21
C LEU A 430 -17.16 9.98 21.33
N ALA A 431 -16.32 10.13 20.32
CA ALA A 431 -14.96 9.61 20.32
C ALA A 431 -14.13 10.19 21.49
N ALA A 432 -14.21 11.50 21.73
CA ALA A 432 -13.51 12.17 22.82
C ALA A 432 -13.99 11.66 24.20
N GLU A 433 -15.30 11.55 24.41
CA GLU A 433 -15.91 11.03 25.64
C GLU A 433 -15.48 9.57 25.91
N ARG A 434 -15.45 8.72 24.89
CA ARG A 434 -14.98 7.32 25.00
C ARG A 434 -13.50 7.24 25.37
N LYS A 435 -12.65 8.07 24.75
CA LYS A 435 -11.21 8.13 25.05
C LYS A 435 -10.95 8.60 26.48
N ALA A 436 -11.71 9.59 26.95
CA ALA A 436 -11.59 10.11 28.31
C ALA A 436 -12.05 9.11 29.37
N ARG A 437 -13.15 8.38 29.13
CA ARG A 437 -13.67 7.37 30.07
C ARG A 437 -12.79 6.13 30.15
N HIS A 438 -12.26 5.65 29.02
CA HIS A 438 -11.50 4.40 28.95
C HIS A 438 -10.16 4.56 28.21
N PRO A 439 -9.18 5.29 28.78
CA PRO A 439 -7.90 5.56 28.11
C PRO A 439 -7.10 4.28 27.84
N PHE A 440 -7.06 3.33 28.80
CA PHE A 440 -6.35 2.05 28.59
C PHE A 440 -6.98 1.19 27.49
N ARG A 441 -8.30 1.26 27.32
CA ARG A 441 -8.97 0.58 26.19
C ARG A 441 -8.46 1.13 24.87
N TYR A 442 -8.48 2.45 24.71
CA TYR A 442 -8.12 3.10 23.45
C TYR A 442 -6.62 3.04 23.13
N PHE A 443 -5.74 3.34 24.11
CA PHE A 443 -4.30 3.48 23.85
C PHE A 443 -3.50 2.17 23.94
N LEU A 444 -4.04 1.13 24.60
CA LEU A 444 -3.31 -0.12 24.82
C LEU A 444 -4.08 -1.35 24.33
N TRP A 445 -5.28 -1.58 24.84
CA TRP A 445 -5.98 -2.85 24.58
C TRP A 445 -6.51 -2.98 23.17
N LEU A 446 -7.07 -1.91 22.62
CA LEU A 446 -7.63 -1.94 21.28
C LEU A 446 -6.55 -2.07 20.20
N PRO A 447 -5.42 -1.32 20.25
CA PRO A 447 -4.28 -1.59 19.37
C PRO A 447 -3.72 -2.99 19.52
N LEU A 448 -3.61 -3.52 20.75
CA LEU A 448 -3.14 -4.89 20.95
C LEU A 448 -4.09 -5.91 20.27
N LYS A 449 -5.41 -5.74 20.43
CA LYS A 449 -6.41 -6.59 19.78
C LYS A 449 -6.33 -6.50 18.25
N ARG A 450 -6.26 -5.29 17.69
CA ARG A 450 -6.08 -5.09 16.24
C ARG A 450 -4.80 -5.72 15.74
N GLY A 451 -3.69 -5.55 16.46
CA GLY A 451 -2.42 -6.16 16.09
C GLY A 451 -2.49 -7.70 16.07
N LEU A 452 -3.22 -8.30 17.03
CA LEU A 452 -3.47 -9.74 17.04
C LEU A 452 -4.42 -10.18 15.92
N SER A 453 -5.49 -9.42 15.65
CA SER A 453 -6.41 -9.67 14.54
C SER A 453 -5.68 -9.62 13.20
N LEU A 454 -4.92 -8.56 12.94
CA LEU A 454 -4.09 -8.41 11.75
C LEU A 454 -3.12 -9.59 11.59
N TRP A 455 -2.43 -9.99 12.66
CA TRP A 455 -1.42 -11.04 12.58
C TRP A 455 -1.99 -12.45 12.42
N PHE A 456 -3.03 -12.79 13.18
CA PHE A 456 -3.59 -14.14 13.25
C PHE A 456 -4.86 -14.33 12.42
N ASP A 457 -5.15 -13.38 11.54
CA ASP A 457 -6.12 -13.58 10.49
C ASP A 457 -5.73 -14.76 9.58
N THR A 458 -6.72 -15.32 8.90
CA THR A 458 -6.53 -16.35 7.87
C THR A 458 -5.73 -15.84 6.68
N HIS A 459 -5.71 -14.52 6.42
CA HIS A 459 -5.13 -13.89 5.25
C HIS A 459 -5.66 -14.51 3.94
N SER A 460 -6.94 -14.91 3.94
CA SER A 460 -7.60 -15.50 2.78
C SER A 460 -8.17 -14.47 1.81
N GLN A 461 -8.01 -13.16 2.07
CA GLN A 461 -8.54 -12.10 1.22
C GLN A 461 -8.13 -12.32 -0.25
N TYR A 462 -9.09 -12.13 -1.16
CA TYR A 462 -8.99 -12.33 -2.61
C TYR A 462 -8.89 -13.79 -3.08
N TYR A 463 -8.93 -14.78 -2.19
CA TYR A 463 -9.19 -16.15 -2.60
C TYR A 463 -10.70 -16.39 -2.80
N PRO A 464 -11.12 -17.36 -3.62
CA PRO A 464 -12.54 -17.69 -3.81
C PRO A 464 -13.28 -18.13 -2.53
N PHE A 465 -12.55 -18.47 -1.47
CA PHE A 465 -13.07 -18.87 -0.16
C PHE A 465 -12.84 -17.77 0.90
N GLU A 466 -12.58 -16.53 0.50
CA GLU A 466 -12.32 -15.43 1.43
C GLU A 466 -13.43 -15.30 2.49
N GLY A 467 -13.05 -14.94 3.71
CA GLY A 467 -13.99 -14.79 4.81
C GLY A 467 -13.30 -14.82 6.17
N GLU A 468 -14.12 -14.70 7.21
CA GLU A 468 -13.68 -14.73 8.60
C GLU A 468 -13.85 -16.13 9.19
N LEU A 469 -12.83 -16.64 9.88
CA LEU A 469 -12.92 -17.97 10.49
C LEU A 469 -13.92 -18.01 11.66
N LEU A 470 -14.13 -16.89 12.34
CA LEU A 470 -14.95 -16.82 13.55
C LEU A 470 -16.03 -15.73 13.44
N PRO A 471 -17.28 -16.03 13.86
CA PRO A 471 -17.73 -17.27 14.48
C PRO A 471 -17.95 -18.40 13.45
N LEU A 472 -17.77 -19.66 13.89
CA LEU A 472 -17.91 -20.85 13.02
C LEU A 472 -19.34 -21.04 12.44
N SER A 473 -20.34 -20.37 13.02
CA SER A 473 -21.73 -20.39 12.54
C SER A 473 -21.91 -19.70 11.20
N ASP A 474 -21.02 -18.77 10.88
CA ASP A 474 -21.16 -17.86 9.74
C ASP A 474 -20.35 -18.37 8.52
N LEU A 475 -19.78 -19.57 8.63
CA LEU A 475 -19.00 -20.19 7.57
C LEU A 475 -19.90 -20.59 6.40
N ASP A 476 -19.48 -20.21 5.21
CA ASP A 476 -20.07 -20.66 3.95
C ASP A 476 -19.50 -22.04 3.56
N TYR A 477 -20.38 -23.04 3.59
CA TYR A 477 -20.04 -24.43 3.29
C TYR A 477 -19.98 -24.73 1.78
N ASP A 478 -20.63 -23.90 0.96
CA ASP A 478 -20.70 -24.08 -0.50
C ASP A 478 -19.36 -23.74 -1.14
N ILE A 479 -18.66 -22.73 -0.61
CA ILE A 479 -17.27 -22.38 -1.01
C ILE A 479 -16.21 -23.05 -0.12
N HIS A 480 -16.62 -23.98 0.74
CA HIS A 480 -15.75 -24.84 1.56
C HIS A 480 -14.88 -24.10 2.60
N GLN A 481 -15.39 -23.02 3.20
CA GLN A 481 -14.65 -22.25 4.22
C GLN A 481 -14.25 -23.11 5.44
N GLN A 482 -15.05 -24.13 5.79
CA GLN A 482 -14.79 -25.07 6.90
C GLN A 482 -13.48 -25.86 6.76
N TYR A 483 -12.90 -25.92 5.55
CA TYR A 483 -11.61 -26.56 5.32
C TYR A 483 -10.51 -25.53 5.04
N TRP A 484 -10.79 -24.53 4.21
CA TRP A 484 -9.78 -23.58 3.76
C TRP A 484 -9.38 -22.57 4.84
N LEU A 485 -10.33 -22.01 5.58
CA LEU A 485 -10.02 -21.00 6.61
C LEU A 485 -9.21 -21.60 7.77
N PRO A 486 -9.53 -22.79 8.32
CA PRO A 486 -8.68 -23.44 9.32
C PRO A 486 -7.28 -23.81 8.80
N LEU A 487 -7.18 -24.23 7.53
CA LEU A 487 -5.88 -24.50 6.90
C LEU A 487 -5.02 -23.24 6.85
N PHE A 488 -5.59 -22.13 6.39
CA PHE A 488 -4.90 -20.85 6.26
C PHE A 488 -4.51 -20.28 7.63
N ALA A 489 -5.41 -20.32 8.62
CA ALA A 489 -5.06 -20.00 10.00
C ALA A 489 -3.89 -20.88 10.52
N GLY A 490 -3.96 -22.20 10.26
CA GLY A 490 -2.89 -23.13 10.61
C GLY A 490 -1.55 -22.78 9.95
N LEU A 491 -1.56 -22.42 8.67
CA LEU A 491 -0.38 -21.96 7.94
C LEU A 491 0.20 -20.68 8.57
N THR A 492 -0.65 -19.68 8.90
CA THR A 492 -0.22 -18.47 9.60
C THR A 492 0.51 -18.80 10.90
N PHE A 493 -0.03 -19.74 11.69
CA PHE A 493 0.63 -20.25 12.90
C PHE A 493 1.97 -20.93 12.60
N VAL A 494 2.07 -21.75 11.55
CA VAL A 494 3.34 -22.42 11.16
C VAL A 494 4.40 -21.40 10.78
N TYR A 495 4.09 -20.42 9.91
CA TYR A 495 5.05 -19.37 9.53
C TYR A 495 5.48 -18.56 10.75
N THR A 496 4.54 -18.22 11.64
CA THR A 496 4.82 -17.51 12.89
C THR A 496 5.77 -18.31 13.78
N LEU A 497 5.47 -19.60 14.03
CA LEU A 497 6.29 -20.46 14.87
C LEU A 497 7.70 -20.62 14.30
N LEU A 498 7.81 -20.87 12.99
CA LEU A 498 9.10 -20.95 12.29
C LEU A 498 9.88 -19.63 12.41
N GLY A 499 9.21 -18.49 12.28
CA GLY A 499 9.81 -17.17 12.47
C GLY A 499 10.34 -16.97 13.88
N VAL A 500 9.55 -17.28 14.91
CA VAL A 500 9.94 -17.17 16.33
C VAL A 500 11.12 -18.08 16.64
N VAL A 501 11.07 -19.35 16.21
CA VAL A 501 12.16 -20.31 16.43
C VAL A 501 13.44 -19.88 15.70
N GLY A 502 13.32 -19.36 14.47
CA GLY A 502 14.43 -18.82 13.71
C GLY A 502 15.07 -17.61 14.40
N GLY A 503 14.24 -16.70 14.91
CA GLY A 503 14.69 -15.56 15.71
C GLY A 503 15.39 -15.97 17.00
N TRP A 504 14.86 -16.99 17.70
CA TRP A 504 15.50 -17.56 18.89
C TRP A 504 16.86 -18.19 18.56
N PHE A 505 17.00 -18.87 17.42
CA PHE A 505 18.30 -19.39 16.98
C PHE A 505 19.31 -18.30 16.62
N LEU A 506 18.87 -17.19 16.04
CA LEU A 506 19.73 -16.02 15.81
C LEU A 506 20.17 -15.41 17.14
N TRP A 507 19.24 -15.21 18.08
CA TRP A 507 19.52 -14.69 19.41
C TRP A 507 20.53 -15.57 20.16
N SER A 508 20.26 -16.88 20.24
CA SER A 508 21.09 -17.86 20.94
C SER A 508 22.46 -18.10 20.29
N SER A 509 22.68 -17.65 19.05
CA SER A 509 24.01 -17.69 18.43
C SER A 509 25.04 -16.81 19.15
N GLY A 510 24.59 -15.84 19.96
CA GLY A 510 25.46 -14.90 20.69
C GLY A 510 26.22 -13.91 19.81
N SER A 511 26.12 -14.00 18.48
CA SER A 511 26.87 -13.13 17.59
C SER A 511 26.21 -11.75 17.44
N PHE A 512 27.01 -10.69 17.50
CA PHE A 512 26.54 -9.31 17.30
C PHE A 512 25.86 -9.12 15.93
N ALA A 513 26.34 -9.83 14.90
CA ALA A 513 25.71 -9.82 13.57
C ALA A 513 24.29 -10.39 13.63
N ALA A 514 24.09 -11.54 14.28
CA ALA A 514 22.75 -12.14 14.41
C ALA A 514 21.80 -11.27 15.24
N ARG A 515 22.27 -10.65 16.34
CA ARG A 515 21.46 -9.69 17.12
C ARG A 515 20.98 -8.52 16.27
N ARG A 516 21.85 -7.98 15.40
CA ARG A 516 21.49 -6.91 14.46
C ARG A 516 20.46 -7.36 13.42
N TRP A 517 20.59 -8.57 12.86
CA TRP A 517 19.60 -9.09 11.92
C TRP A 517 18.25 -9.36 12.58
N LEU A 518 18.26 -9.86 13.82
CA LEU A 518 17.04 -10.02 14.60
C LEU A 518 16.39 -8.67 14.92
N LEU A 519 17.17 -7.67 15.31
CA LEU A 519 16.67 -6.31 15.54
C LEU A 519 16.06 -5.73 14.26
N LEU A 520 16.75 -5.87 13.13
CA LEU A 520 16.25 -5.41 11.83
C LEU A 520 14.92 -6.09 11.50
N ALA A 521 14.86 -7.42 11.55
CA ALA A 521 13.64 -8.18 11.28
C ALA A 521 12.50 -7.75 12.22
N ALA A 522 12.77 -7.63 13.51
CA ALA A 522 11.78 -7.21 14.50
C ALA A 522 11.26 -5.80 14.21
N LEU A 523 12.12 -4.85 13.87
CA LEU A 523 11.69 -3.49 13.52
C LEU A 523 10.90 -3.44 12.21
N MET A 524 11.31 -4.21 11.19
CA MET A 524 10.57 -4.29 9.92
C MET A 524 9.16 -4.84 10.11
N ILE A 525 9.01 -5.83 11.00
CA ILE A 525 7.73 -6.47 11.30
C ILE A 525 6.87 -5.59 12.23
N PHE A 526 7.37 -5.32 13.44
CA PHE A 526 6.53 -4.80 14.53
C PHE A 526 6.28 -3.30 14.44
N LEU A 527 7.14 -2.52 13.76
CA LEU A 527 6.86 -1.10 13.55
C LEU A 527 5.63 -0.90 12.64
N ARG A 528 5.50 -1.73 11.60
CA ARG A 528 4.36 -1.73 10.67
C ARG A 528 3.09 -2.24 11.35
N VAL A 529 3.15 -3.42 11.97
CA VAL A 529 1.99 -3.98 12.70
C VAL A 529 1.53 -3.00 13.78
N GLY A 530 2.47 -2.41 14.53
CA GLY A 530 2.15 -1.41 15.55
C GLY A 530 1.48 -0.16 14.99
N PHE A 531 1.91 0.33 13.83
CA PHE A 531 1.29 1.46 13.15
C PHE A 531 -0.15 1.16 12.72
N PHE A 532 -0.37 0.09 11.95
CA PHE A 532 -1.71 -0.27 11.47
C PHE A 532 -2.66 -0.67 12.60
N ALA A 533 -2.13 -1.23 13.68
CA ALA A 533 -2.91 -1.46 14.90
C ALA A 533 -3.47 -0.18 15.54
N THR A 534 -2.96 1.00 15.22
CA THR A 534 -3.52 2.27 15.73
C THR A 534 -4.66 2.83 14.88
N LEU A 535 -4.86 2.31 13.68
CA LEU A 535 -5.86 2.80 12.72
C LEU A 535 -7.21 2.11 12.88
N GLU A 536 -8.24 2.71 12.29
CA GLU A 536 -9.65 2.30 12.26
C GLU A 536 -9.93 1.15 11.30
N ASN A 537 -9.02 0.89 10.36
CA ASN A 537 -9.15 -0.10 9.29
C ASN A 537 -8.12 -1.23 9.45
N PRO A 538 -8.31 -2.16 10.41
CA PRO A 538 -7.43 -3.32 10.55
C PRO A 538 -7.66 -4.33 9.41
N GLU A 539 -7.16 -4.01 8.21
CA GLU A 539 -7.20 -4.93 7.07
C GLU A 539 -5.98 -5.88 7.07
N PRO A 540 -6.18 -7.21 7.01
CA PRO A 540 -5.08 -8.19 7.00
C PRO A 540 -4.07 -7.97 5.87
N ARG A 541 -4.49 -7.45 4.70
CA ARG A 541 -3.58 -7.11 3.60
C ARG A 541 -2.47 -6.14 3.98
N TYR A 542 -2.63 -5.32 5.02
CA TYR A 542 -1.62 -4.35 5.43
C TYR A 542 -0.42 -4.96 6.15
N VAL A 543 -0.46 -6.24 6.50
CA VAL A 543 0.62 -6.93 7.20
C VAL A 543 1.20 -8.10 6.41
N VAL A 544 0.82 -8.33 5.15
CA VAL A 544 1.33 -9.46 4.36
C VAL A 544 2.85 -9.37 4.10
N GLU A 545 3.44 -8.17 4.21
CA GLU A 545 4.89 -7.97 4.13
C GLU A 545 5.67 -8.57 5.32
N VAL A 546 5.00 -9.13 6.34
CA VAL A 546 5.67 -9.88 7.41
C VAL A 546 6.13 -11.27 6.95
N PHE A 547 5.40 -11.91 6.03
CA PHE A 547 5.68 -13.29 5.59
C PHE A 547 7.05 -13.49 4.92
N PRO A 548 7.59 -12.54 4.13
CA PRO A 548 8.98 -12.58 3.68
C PRO A 548 9.99 -12.75 4.82
N PHE A 549 9.84 -12.00 5.92
CA PHE A 549 10.75 -12.08 7.06
C PHE A 549 10.55 -13.36 7.86
N LEU A 550 9.30 -13.82 8.02
CA LEU A 550 9.00 -15.13 8.60
C LEU A 550 9.62 -16.26 7.76
N SER A 551 9.65 -16.13 6.44
CA SER A 551 10.29 -17.10 5.54
C SER A 551 11.82 -17.10 5.68
N VAL A 552 12.45 -15.91 5.80
CA VAL A 552 13.89 -15.79 6.08
C VAL A 552 14.26 -16.49 7.39
N LEU A 553 13.55 -16.16 8.48
CA LEU A 553 13.77 -16.73 9.81
C LEU A 553 13.41 -18.23 9.85
N GLY A 554 12.34 -18.62 9.18
CA GLY A 554 11.90 -20.01 9.08
C GLY A 554 12.90 -20.90 8.35
N GLY A 555 13.57 -20.39 7.31
CA GLY A 555 14.67 -21.11 6.67
C GLY A 555 15.84 -21.39 7.62
N ILE A 556 16.14 -20.45 8.52
CA ILE A 556 17.14 -20.63 9.59
C ILE A 556 16.63 -21.64 10.63
N ALA A 557 15.35 -21.60 10.99
CA ALA A 557 14.74 -22.52 11.94
C ALA A 557 14.82 -23.98 11.46
N ILE A 558 14.29 -24.26 10.27
CA ILE A 558 14.21 -25.61 9.69
C ILE A 558 15.59 -26.28 9.68
N THR A 559 16.61 -25.56 9.22
CA THR A 559 17.95 -26.12 9.06
C THR A 559 18.67 -26.39 10.37
N ARG A 560 18.43 -25.55 11.39
CA ARG A 560 19.01 -25.72 12.72
C ARG A 560 18.31 -26.79 13.55
N ILE A 561 17.00 -26.97 13.39
CA ILE A 561 16.27 -28.09 14.00
C ILE A 561 16.82 -29.42 13.46
N GLN A 562 16.94 -29.56 12.14
CA GLN A 562 17.45 -30.77 11.49
C GLN A 562 18.87 -31.13 11.92
N THR A 563 19.73 -30.14 12.18
CA THR A 563 21.11 -30.40 12.62
C THR A 563 21.20 -30.78 14.09
N ARG A 564 20.26 -30.37 14.94
CA ARG A 564 20.21 -30.81 16.35
C ARG A 564 19.68 -32.24 16.51
N GLN A 565 18.79 -32.70 15.62
CA GLN A 565 18.27 -34.07 15.64
C GLN A 565 19.23 -35.10 15.03
N GLY A 566 20.28 -34.66 14.32
CA GLY A 566 21.30 -35.52 13.72
C GLY A 566 22.57 -35.69 14.56
N ILE A 567 22.56 -35.25 15.81
CA ILE A 567 23.57 -35.51 16.87
C ILE A 567 22.85 -36.33 17.93
#